data_AF-A0A9Q9YR25-F1
#
_entry.id   AF-A0A9Q9YR25-F1
#
_cell.length_a   1.000
_cell.length_b   1.000
_cell.length_c   1.000
_cell.angle_alpha   90.00
_cell.angle_beta   90.00
_cell.angle_gamma   90.00
#
_symmetry.space_group_name_H-M   'P 1'
#
loop_
_entity.id
_entity.type
_entity.pdbx_description
1 polymer ?
#
loop_
_entity_poly.entity_id
_entity_poly.type
_entity_poly.pdbx_seq_one_letter_code
_entity_poly.pdbx_strand_id
1 'polypeptide(L)'
;MQFPGRRKKVIGSSQNDLYDHCLQFYGQPPLENISLTEFETFAVERLKLLKSVENIGVSYVKNSEQYVKKLDAEFSSLNFPLRTELGDRRVQGGTSEYEKRRKDHISHFILRLAYCQTEDLRRWFIQQEMDLFRYRFGELTSKHKTDFLHKNNLKYETVSAEEKKSLKDKLITSSYGLSGITVEEYDFYKVPFQDALDLVRTRKVYLLAGNAYIPHHEIVTIVLNDFRTRLSKALAMTARSLPAVQSDERLQPLLSHLSHAYVGQDYSIQKNMGKISLEQIDALSGKSFPLCMRHLHKALRENHHLRHGGRMQYGLFLKGIGLTLDQALQFWRSEFVKGKVDADKQFFDVLLFLLLSFSFFIPQ
;
A
#
# COMPACT_ATOMS: atom_id res chain seq x y z
N MET A 1 -13.00 53.59 -8.54
CA MET A 1 -12.68 52.30 -7.88
C MET A 1 -12.90 51.19 -8.89
N GLN A 2 -11.82 50.68 -9.49
CA GLN A 2 -11.84 49.54 -10.41
C GLN A 2 -10.98 48.43 -9.78
N PHE A 3 -11.59 47.26 -9.61
CA PHE A 3 -10.91 46.07 -9.09
C PHE A 3 -9.91 45.54 -10.13
N PRO A 4 -8.65 45.22 -9.75
CA PRO A 4 -7.69 44.68 -10.71
C PRO A 4 -8.02 43.22 -11.02
N GLY A 5 -8.22 42.94 -12.31
CA GLY A 5 -8.49 41.61 -12.85
C GLY A 5 -7.34 40.64 -12.62
N ARG A 6 -7.69 39.44 -12.15
CA ARG A 6 -6.80 38.30 -11.93
C ARG A 6 -6.24 37.81 -13.27
N ARG A 7 -4.98 38.15 -13.58
CA ARG A 7 -4.24 37.59 -14.73
C ARG A 7 -4.14 36.07 -14.56
N LYS A 8 -4.86 35.31 -15.40
CA LYS A 8 -4.60 33.88 -15.63
C LYS A 8 -3.19 33.74 -16.23
N LYS A 9 -2.25 33.18 -15.47
CA LYS A 9 -0.99 32.66 -16.01
C LYS A 9 -1.34 31.40 -16.81
N VAL A 10 -1.25 31.48 -18.12
CA VAL A 10 -1.25 30.33 -19.02
C VAL A 10 0.07 29.58 -18.76
N ILE A 11 0.00 28.44 -18.07
CA ILE A 11 1.12 27.51 -17.89
C ILE A 11 1.06 26.55 -19.08
N GLY A 12 1.73 26.91 -20.17
CA GLY A 12 1.89 26.06 -21.34
C GLY A 12 3.35 25.97 -21.70
N SER A 13 4.13 25.18 -20.94
CA SER A 13 5.44 24.63 -21.36
C SER A 13 6.20 23.84 -20.27
N SER A 14 5.80 23.87 -18.99
CA SER A 14 6.60 23.29 -17.89
C SER A 14 6.22 21.88 -17.42
N GLN A 15 5.29 21.20 -18.10
CA GLN A 15 4.72 19.94 -17.56
C GLN A 15 5.65 18.73 -17.68
N ASN A 16 6.55 18.67 -18.68
CA ASN A 16 7.46 17.54 -18.88
C ASN A 16 8.61 17.47 -17.85
N ASP A 17 9.04 18.61 -17.28
CA ASP A 17 10.16 18.63 -16.32
C ASP A 17 9.76 18.12 -14.92
N LEU A 18 8.45 18.09 -14.60
CA LEU A 18 7.96 17.66 -13.29
C LEU A 18 8.03 16.14 -13.08
N TYR A 19 7.98 15.37 -14.17
CA TYR A 19 7.87 13.90 -14.16
C TYR A 19 8.96 13.24 -14.99
N ASP A 20 10.19 13.67 -14.78
CA ASP A 20 11.35 13.22 -15.55
C ASP A 20 11.75 11.76 -15.23
N HIS A 21 11.45 11.28 -14.01
CA HIS A 21 11.88 9.96 -13.52
C HIS A 21 10.75 9.19 -12.82
N CYS A 22 10.74 7.85 -12.94
CA CYS A 22 9.77 6.95 -12.28
C CYS A 22 9.94 6.84 -10.75
N LEU A 23 11.02 7.40 -10.22
CA LEU A 23 11.36 7.43 -8.80
C LEU A 23 11.49 8.88 -8.35
N GLN A 24 10.80 9.25 -7.28
CA GLN A 24 10.74 10.59 -6.75
C GLN A 24 10.78 10.55 -5.21
N PHE A 25 11.36 11.58 -4.58
CA PHE A 25 11.26 11.80 -3.12
C PHE A 25 9.93 12.45 -2.70
N TYR A 26 9.05 12.77 -3.65
CA TYR A 26 7.77 13.46 -3.42
C TYR A 26 7.95 14.74 -2.57
N GLY A 27 8.92 15.57 -2.97
CA GLY A 27 9.31 16.78 -2.22
C GLY A 27 8.42 18.00 -2.49
N GLN A 28 7.94 18.17 -3.73
CA GLN A 28 7.08 19.29 -4.11
C GLN A 28 5.63 18.81 -4.28
N PRO A 29 4.63 19.50 -3.71
CA PRO A 29 3.23 19.11 -3.87
C PRO A 29 2.74 19.36 -5.32
N PRO A 30 1.84 18.52 -5.85
CA PRO A 30 1.22 18.78 -7.15
C PRO A 30 0.35 20.04 -7.08
N LEU A 31 0.51 20.94 -8.04
CA LEU A 31 -0.26 22.20 -8.16
C LEU A 31 -1.43 22.10 -9.14
N GLU A 32 -1.68 20.91 -9.66
CA GLU A 32 -2.71 20.64 -10.65
C GLU A 32 -4.07 20.44 -9.98
N ASN A 33 -5.15 20.87 -10.64
CA ASN A 33 -6.51 20.59 -10.20
C ASN A 33 -6.97 19.27 -10.82
N ILE A 34 -7.56 18.39 -10.01
CA ILE A 34 -8.11 17.11 -10.44
C ILE A 34 -9.59 17.03 -10.10
N SER A 35 -10.33 16.17 -10.82
CA SER A 35 -11.73 15.88 -10.48
C SER A 35 -11.82 15.06 -9.19
N LEU A 36 -12.99 15.10 -8.53
CA LEU A 36 -13.22 14.32 -7.31
C LEU A 36 -13.19 12.80 -7.58
N THR A 37 -13.68 12.39 -8.75
CA THR A 37 -13.64 10.99 -9.20
C THR A 37 -12.22 10.50 -9.44
N GLU A 38 -11.34 11.33 -10.04
CA GLU A 38 -9.91 11.00 -10.16
C GLU A 38 -9.24 10.96 -8.79
N PHE A 39 -9.55 11.90 -7.90
CA PHE A 39 -9.02 11.94 -6.54
C PHE A 39 -9.31 10.63 -5.79
N GLU A 40 -10.56 10.17 -5.80
CA GLU A 40 -10.98 8.92 -5.18
C GLU A 40 -10.31 7.71 -5.84
N THR A 41 -10.33 7.66 -7.17
CA THR A 41 -9.73 6.55 -7.95
C THR A 41 -8.25 6.40 -7.64
N PHE A 42 -7.48 7.51 -7.68
CA PHE A 42 -6.05 7.51 -7.39
C PHE A 42 -5.74 7.12 -5.94
N ALA A 43 -6.56 7.54 -4.98
CA ALA A 43 -6.42 7.16 -3.59
C ALA A 43 -6.60 5.63 -3.41
N VAL A 44 -7.69 5.09 -3.95
CA VAL A 44 -8.02 3.67 -3.85
C VAL A 44 -6.98 2.80 -4.56
N GLU A 45 -6.54 3.18 -5.76
CA GLU A 45 -5.55 2.41 -6.51
C GLU A 45 -4.17 2.42 -5.87
N ARG A 46 -3.70 3.55 -5.30
CA ARG A 46 -2.45 3.55 -4.53
C ARG A 46 -2.58 2.76 -3.24
N LEU A 47 -3.73 2.84 -2.57
CA LEU A 47 -3.97 2.05 -1.37
C LEU A 47 -3.95 0.55 -1.68
N LYS A 48 -4.54 0.12 -2.80
CA LYS A 48 -4.42 -1.24 -3.34
C LYS A 48 -2.95 -1.63 -3.49
N LEU A 49 -2.15 -0.79 -4.15
CA LEU A 49 -0.73 -1.03 -4.35
C LEU A 49 0.02 -1.22 -3.01
N LEU A 50 -0.17 -0.31 -2.05
CA LEU A 50 0.52 -0.38 -0.75
C LEU A 50 0.08 -1.61 0.08
N LYS A 51 -1.20 -2.00 -0.01
CA LYS A 51 -1.70 -3.24 0.60
C LYS A 51 -1.15 -4.49 -0.08
N SER A 52 -0.99 -4.48 -1.40
CA SER A 52 -0.32 -5.56 -2.13
C SER A 52 1.16 -5.67 -1.72
N VAL A 53 1.86 -4.55 -1.55
CA VAL A 53 3.24 -4.52 -1.03
C VAL A 53 3.31 -5.16 0.36
N GLU A 54 2.40 -4.81 1.26
CA GLU A 54 2.30 -5.40 2.60
C GLU A 54 2.09 -6.92 2.52
N ASN A 55 1.08 -7.38 1.77
CA ASN A 55 0.73 -8.79 1.66
C ASN A 55 1.85 -9.64 1.03
N ILE A 56 2.47 -9.14 -0.03
CA ILE A 56 3.58 -9.81 -0.71
C ILE A 56 4.82 -9.81 0.21
N GLY A 57 5.08 -8.73 0.95
CA GLY A 57 6.18 -8.63 1.90
C GLY A 57 6.06 -9.58 3.11
N VAL A 58 4.84 -9.93 3.51
CA VAL A 58 4.59 -10.97 4.54
C VAL A 58 4.69 -12.38 3.96
N SER A 59 4.23 -12.57 2.72
CA SER A 59 4.14 -13.90 2.09
C SER A 59 5.45 -14.38 1.48
N TYR A 60 6.33 -13.47 1.08
CA TYR A 60 7.56 -13.77 0.35
C TYR A 60 8.76 -13.03 0.93
N VAL A 61 9.95 -13.63 0.77
CA VAL A 61 11.21 -12.96 1.08
C VAL A 61 11.43 -11.81 0.10
N LYS A 62 11.77 -10.63 0.62
CA LYS A 62 12.07 -9.42 -0.17
C LYS A 62 13.15 -9.74 -1.22
N ASN A 63 12.96 -9.26 -2.45
CA ASN A 63 13.84 -9.49 -3.61
C ASN A 63 13.91 -10.94 -4.13
N SER A 64 13.05 -11.84 -3.66
CA SER A 64 12.90 -13.16 -4.31
C SER A 64 12.24 -13.01 -5.69
N GLU A 65 12.47 -13.98 -6.59
CA GLU A 65 11.88 -13.98 -7.93
C GLU A 65 10.34 -13.92 -7.88
N GLN A 66 9.74 -14.64 -6.93
CA GLN A 66 8.29 -14.64 -6.71
C GLN A 66 7.78 -13.29 -6.20
N TYR A 67 8.54 -12.62 -5.33
CA TYR A 67 8.23 -11.28 -4.83
C TYR A 67 8.20 -10.25 -5.97
N VAL A 68 9.26 -10.24 -6.79
CA VAL A 68 9.38 -9.34 -7.95
C VAL A 68 8.26 -9.60 -8.95
N LYS A 69 8.09 -10.84 -9.40
CA LYS A 69 7.08 -11.19 -10.41
C LYS A 69 5.65 -10.80 -9.99
N LYS A 70 5.30 -10.97 -8.71
CA LYS A 70 3.98 -10.58 -8.21
C LYS A 70 3.82 -9.07 -8.11
N LEU A 71 4.84 -8.35 -7.66
CA LEU A 71 4.80 -6.89 -7.66
C LEU A 71 4.67 -6.33 -9.08
N ASP A 72 5.49 -6.80 -10.02
CA ASP A 72 5.42 -6.38 -11.43
C ASP A 72 4.01 -6.52 -12.01
N ALA A 73 3.33 -7.63 -11.68
CA ALA A 73 1.95 -7.87 -12.10
C ALA A 73 0.96 -6.85 -11.50
N GLU A 74 1.10 -6.51 -10.21
CA GLU A 74 0.27 -5.51 -9.53
C GLU A 74 0.48 -4.10 -10.09
N PHE A 75 1.74 -3.70 -10.33
CA PHE A 75 2.08 -2.44 -10.98
C PHE A 75 1.45 -2.31 -12.36
N SER A 76 1.51 -3.39 -13.16
CA SER A 76 0.95 -3.43 -14.51
C SER A 76 -0.59 -3.38 -14.48
N SER A 77 -1.21 -4.12 -13.55
CA SER A 77 -2.66 -4.12 -13.35
C SER A 77 -3.21 -2.75 -12.96
N LEU A 78 -2.51 -2.06 -12.06
CA LEU A 78 -2.93 -0.77 -11.51
C LEU A 78 -2.39 0.43 -12.31
N ASN A 79 -1.73 0.23 -13.45
CA ASN A 79 -1.14 1.28 -14.30
C ASN A 79 -0.18 2.23 -13.54
N PHE A 80 0.62 1.71 -12.63
CA PHE A 80 1.71 2.47 -11.99
C PHE A 80 3.01 2.33 -12.79
N PRO A 81 3.94 3.31 -12.67
CA PRO A 81 5.20 3.25 -13.41
C PRO A 81 6.06 2.10 -12.89
N LEU A 82 6.35 1.13 -13.77
CA LEU A 82 7.11 -0.08 -13.43
C LEU A 82 8.58 0.01 -13.88
N ARG A 83 8.85 0.57 -15.07
CA ARG A 83 10.20 0.61 -15.66
C ARG A 83 10.49 1.94 -16.33
N THR A 84 11.75 2.35 -16.27
CA THR A 84 12.33 3.31 -17.23
C THR A 84 12.52 2.55 -18.54
N GLU A 85 11.45 2.27 -19.28
CA GLU A 85 11.65 1.86 -20.67
C GLU A 85 12.25 3.06 -21.42
N LEU A 86 13.54 2.93 -21.75
CA LEU A 86 14.18 3.74 -22.77
C LEU A 86 13.46 3.48 -24.09
N GLY A 87 12.44 4.29 -24.36
CA GLY A 87 11.75 4.30 -25.63
C GLY A 87 10.38 4.90 -25.49
N ASP A 88 10.22 6.11 -26.03
CA ASP A 88 8.96 6.69 -26.52
C ASP A 88 8.31 5.81 -27.61
N ARG A 89 8.14 4.51 -27.37
CA ARG A 89 7.25 3.69 -28.17
C ARG A 89 5.86 3.99 -27.63
N ARG A 90 5.22 4.98 -28.27
CA ARG A 90 3.77 5.17 -28.21
C ARG A 90 3.11 3.82 -28.50
N VAL A 91 2.81 3.05 -27.46
CA VAL A 91 1.93 1.89 -27.59
C VAL A 91 0.56 2.48 -27.90
N GLN A 92 0.11 2.34 -29.14
CA GLN A 92 -1.22 2.75 -29.57
C GLN A 92 -2.25 2.09 -28.62
N GLY A 93 -2.87 2.90 -27.76
CA GLY A 93 -3.89 2.46 -26.81
C GLY A 93 -3.47 2.34 -25.33
N GLY A 94 -2.20 2.58 -24.97
CA GLY A 94 -1.74 2.58 -23.57
C GLY A 94 -1.83 3.96 -22.90
N THR A 95 -2.02 4.00 -21.57
CA THR A 95 -1.83 5.24 -20.79
C THR A 95 -0.39 5.72 -20.94
N SER A 96 -0.21 7.02 -21.25
CA SER A 96 1.12 7.63 -21.39
C SER A 96 1.95 7.40 -20.11
N GLU A 97 3.26 7.15 -20.23
CA GLU A 97 4.17 7.06 -19.09
C GLU A 97 4.11 8.32 -18.22
N TYR A 98 3.85 9.47 -18.85
CA TYR A 98 3.55 10.72 -18.16
C TYR A 98 2.36 10.59 -17.19
N GLU A 99 1.25 10.03 -17.64
CA GLU A 99 0.04 9.86 -16.83
C GLU A 99 0.27 8.89 -15.66
N LYS A 100 1.06 7.83 -15.88
CA LYS A 100 1.43 6.89 -14.80
C LYS A 100 2.25 7.59 -13.71
N ARG A 101 3.23 8.42 -14.11
CA ARG A 101 4.05 9.21 -13.17
C ARG A 101 3.24 10.29 -12.45
N ARG A 102 2.33 10.97 -13.18
CA ARG A 102 1.39 11.94 -12.62
C ARG A 102 0.47 11.29 -11.58
N LYS A 103 -0.12 10.14 -11.91
CA LYS A 103 -0.93 9.34 -10.99
C LYS A 103 -0.16 8.95 -9.74
N ASP A 104 1.07 8.45 -9.88
CA ASP A 104 1.92 8.07 -8.75
C ASP A 104 2.21 9.26 -7.82
N HIS A 105 2.58 10.40 -8.38
CA HIS A 105 2.84 11.62 -7.61
C HIS A 105 1.61 12.11 -6.86
N ILE A 106 0.48 12.28 -7.56
CA ILE A 106 -0.76 12.81 -6.97
C ILE A 106 -1.29 11.84 -5.91
N SER A 107 -1.37 10.55 -6.23
CA SER A 107 -1.89 9.54 -5.30
C SER A 107 -1.08 9.48 -3.99
N HIS A 108 0.24 9.66 -4.04
CA HIS A 108 1.08 9.73 -2.84
C HIS A 108 0.66 10.88 -1.92
N PHE A 109 0.48 12.08 -2.48
CA PHE A 109 0.07 13.26 -1.72
C PHE A 109 -1.37 13.15 -1.20
N ILE A 110 -2.27 12.50 -1.95
CA ILE A 110 -3.64 12.21 -1.48
C ILE A 110 -3.60 11.32 -0.23
N LEU A 111 -2.85 10.21 -0.28
CA LEU A 111 -2.76 9.30 0.86
C LEU A 111 -2.08 9.93 2.08
N ARG A 112 -1.19 10.93 1.91
CA ARG A 112 -0.65 11.69 3.05
C ARG A 112 -1.76 12.36 3.87
N LEU A 113 -2.85 12.82 3.25
CA LEU A 113 -3.97 13.43 3.97
C LEU A 113 -4.69 12.40 4.87
N ALA A 114 -4.89 11.18 4.38
CA ALA A 114 -5.55 10.12 5.15
C ALA A 114 -4.65 9.55 6.25
N TYR A 115 -3.38 9.25 5.91
CA TYR A 115 -2.46 8.54 6.80
C TYR A 115 -1.65 9.45 7.73
N CYS A 116 -1.88 10.76 7.74
CA CYS A 116 -1.26 11.67 8.70
C CYS A 116 -2.02 11.80 10.04
N GLN A 117 -3.20 11.18 10.19
CA GLN A 117 -4.09 11.39 11.34
C GLN A 117 -3.53 10.81 12.65
N THR A 118 -3.18 9.52 12.67
CA THR A 118 -2.67 8.82 13.86
C THR A 118 -1.23 8.35 13.65
N GLU A 119 -0.50 8.11 14.74
CA GLU A 119 0.88 7.60 14.64
C GLU A 119 0.95 6.23 13.97
N ASP A 120 0.00 5.34 14.26
CA ASP A 120 -0.02 3.99 13.69
C ASP A 120 -0.22 4.03 12.17
N LEU A 121 -1.12 4.88 11.69
CA LEU A 121 -1.31 5.11 10.24
C LEU A 121 -0.04 5.68 9.60
N ARG A 122 0.62 6.64 10.25
CA ARG A 122 1.89 7.20 9.74
C ARG A 122 2.97 6.13 9.65
N ARG A 123 3.14 5.32 10.69
CA ARG A 123 4.14 4.23 10.74
C ARG A 123 3.89 3.22 9.65
N TRP A 124 2.64 2.79 9.47
CA TRP A 124 2.26 1.86 8.42
C TRP A 124 2.53 2.44 7.02
N PHE A 125 2.08 3.67 6.75
CA PHE A 125 2.26 4.31 5.45
C PHE A 125 3.73 4.53 5.11
N ILE A 126 4.55 5.02 6.05
CA ILE A 126 5.99 5.16 5.87
C ILE A 126 6.62 3.80 5.55
N GLN A 127 6.25 2.74 6.26
CA GLN A 127 6.83 1.42 6.04
C GLN A 127 6.53 0.89 4.62
N GLN A 128 5.27 0.98 4.17
CA GLN A 128 4.90 0.49 2.84
C GLN A 128 5.52 1.34 1.72
N GLU A 129 5.56 2.67 1.89
CA GLU A 129 6.21 3.57 0.92
C GLU A 129 7.72 3.36 0.85
N MET A 130 8.37 3.07 1.98
CA MET A 130 9.80 2.71 2.01
C MET A 130 10.07 1.40 1.27
N ASP A 131 9.23 0.38 1.47
CA ASP A 131 9.38 -0.91 0.80
C ASP A 131 9.12 -0.79 -0.71
N LEU A 132 8.13 0.02 -1.10
CA LEU A 132 7.88 0.39 -2.49
C LEU A 132 9.07 1.13 -3.11
N PHE A 133 9.62 2.13 -2.41
CA PHE A 133 10.79 2.88 -2.85
C PHE A 133 12.01 1.97 -2.99
N ARG A 134 12.24 1.06 -2.04
CA ARG A 134 13.35 0.10 -2.06
C ARG A 134 13.29 -0.78 -3.30
N TYR A 135 12.10 -1.32 -3.61
CA TYR A 135 11.89 -2.12 -4.80
C TYR A 135 12.17 -1.30 -6.07
N ARG A 136 11.57 -0.11 -6.21
CA ARG A 136 11.80 0.75 -7.38
C ARG A 136 13.26 1.17 -7.55
N PHE A 137 13.97 1.48 -6.45
CA PHE A 137 15.38 1.81 -6.49
C PHE A 137 16.25 0.60 -6.86
N GLY A 138 15.87 -0.60 -6.41
CA GLY A 138 16.54 -1.86 -6.75
C GLY A 138 16.61 -2.11 -8.26
N GLU A 139 15.49 -1.89 -8.94
CA GLU A 139 15.31 -2.09 -10.39
C GLU A 139 16.03 -1.03 -11.26
N LEU A 140 16.52 0.06 -10.68
CA LEU A 140 17.24 1.08 -11.44
C LEU A 140 18.63 0.59 -11.88
N THR A 141 19.01 0.93 -13.12
CA THR A 141 20.38 0.73 -13.59
C THR A 141 21.35 1.68 -12.87
N SER A 142 22.63 1.31 -12.80
CA SER A 142 23.64 2.07 -12.06
C SER A 142 23.76 3.54 -12.53
N LYS A 143 23.55 3.81 -13.83
CA LYS A 143 23.54 5.18 -14.37
C LYS A 143 22.40 6.03 -13.77
N HIS A 144 21.16 5.51 -13.80
CA HIS A 144 20.01 6.22 -13.23
C HIS A 144 20.09 6.38 -11.72
N LYS A 145 20.71 5.42 -11.00
CA LYS A 145 20.99 5.56 -9.56
C LYS A 145 21.89 6.77 -9.31
N THR A 146 22.98 6.91 -10.05
CA THR A 146 23.90 8.05 -9.94
C THR A 146 23.22 9.37 -10.31
N ASP A 147 22.46 9.41 -11.40
CA ASP A 147 21.70 10.61 -11.80
C ASP A 147 20.69 11.03 -10.73
N PHE A 148 20.00 10.05 -10.13
CA PHE A 148 19.06 10.29 -9.03
C PHE A 148 19.76 10.85 -7.79
N LEU A 149 20.92 10.32 -7.42
CA LEU A 149 21.73 10.82 -6.31
C LEU A 149 22.17 12.28 -6.56
N HIS A 150 22.66 12.58 -7.76
CA HIS A 150 23.06 13.95 -8.14
C HIS A 150 21.89 14.94 -8.11
N LYS A 151 20.72 14.59 -8.66
CA LYS A 151 19.53 15.46 -8.67
C LYS A 151 19.02 15.79 -7.26
N ASN A 152 19.22 14.89 -6.29
CA ASN A 152 18.70 15.06 -4.93
C ASN A 152 19.73 15.63 -3.94
N ASN A 153 20.82 16.22 -4.44
CA ASN A 153 21.93 16.76 -3.65
C ASN A 153 22.63 15.73 -2.76
N LEU A 154 22.57 14.44 -3.11
CA LEU A 154 23.29 13.37 -2.45
C LEU A 154 24.58 13.08 -3.25
N LYS A 155 25.48 14.07 -3.31
CA LYS A 155 26.76 13.92 -3.99
C LYS A 155 27.73 13.20 -3.06
N TYR A 156 27.84 11.90 -3.22
CA TYR A 156 28.84 11.10 -2.50
C TYR A 156 30.08 10.88 -3.36
N GLU A 157 31.25 11.13 -2.80
CA GLU A 157 32.52 10.93 -3.49
C GLU A 157 32.82 9.43 -3.60
N THR A 158 33.14 8.97 -4.81
CA THR A 158 33.67 7.62 -5.01
C THR A 158 35.12 7.57 -4.51
N VAL A 159 35.45 6.56 -3.72
CA VAL A 159 36.79 6.36 -3.18
C VAL A 159 37.76 6.04 -4.32
N SER A 160 38.94 6.66 -4.33
CA SER A 160 39.95 6.42 -5.37
C SER A 160 40.50 4.99 -5.30
N ALA A 161 41.07 4.48 -6.39
CA ALA A 161 41.64 3.13 -6.43
C ALA A 161 42.81 2.98 -5.43
N GLU A 162 43.60 4.03 -5.24
CA GLU A 162 44.72 4.08 -4.29
C GLU A 162 44.22 4.03 -2.84
N GLU A 163 43.24 4.86 -2.51
CA GLU A 163 42.61 4.86 -1.18
C GLU A 163 41.96 3.51 -0.88
N LYS A 164 41.22 2.96 -1.84
CA LYS A 164 40.59 1.65 -1.76
C LYS A 164 41.59 0.53 -1.49
N LYS A 165 42.75 0.55 -2.18
CA LYS A 165 43.82 -0.43 -1.96
C LYS A 165 44.44 -0.30 -0.56
N SER A 166 44.67 0.92 -0.10
CA SER A 166 45.24 1.17 1.23
C SER A 166 44.31 0.74 2.39
N LEU A 167 42.99 0.86 2.19
CA LEU A 167 41.97 0.57 3.19
C LEU A 167 41.38 -0.83 3.08
N LYS A 168 41.82 -1.66 2.12
CA LYS A 168 41.24 -2.95 1.77
C LYS A 168 40.99 -3.84 2.99
N ASP A 169 41.99 -4.07 3.83
CA ASP A 169 41.87 -4.96 5.01
C ASP A 169 40.86 -4.44 6.05
N LYS A 170 40.79 -3.11 6.20
CA LYS A 170 39.85 -2.45 7.12
C LYS A 170 38.43 -2.51 6.58
N LEU A 171 38.25 -2.34 5.27
CA LEU A 171 36.95 -2.47 4.61
C LEU A 171 36.41 -3.90 4.71
N ILE A 172 37.26 -4.91 4.53
CA ILE A 172 36.89 -6.34 4.69
C ILE A 172 36.46 -6.62 6.14
N THR A 173 37.23 -6.15 7.12
CA THR A 173 36.96 -6.41 8.53
C THR A 173 35.67 -5.71 9.03
N SER A 174 35.38 -4.52 8.50
CA SER A 174 34.28 -3.68 8.99
C SER A 174 32.95 -3.94 8.27
N SER A 175 32.98 -4.59 7.10
CA SER A 175 31.80 -4.76 6.27
C SER A 175 31.31 -6.20 6.28
N TYR A 176 30.03 -6.40 6.58
CA TYR A 176 29.45 -7.73 6.71
C TYR A 176 29.36 -8.45 5.36
N GLY A 177 29.91 -9.67 5.27
CA GLY A 177 29.79 -10.52 4.08
C GLY A 177 30.69 -10.13 2.89
N LEU A 178 31.64 -9.21 3.09
CA LEU A 178 32.62 -8.84 2.07
C LEU A 178 33.87 -9.73 2.15
N SER A 179 34.15 -10.41 1.04
CA SER A 179 35.40 -11.16 0.77
C SER A 179 36.42 -10.23 0.09
N GLY A 180 37.71 -10.55 0.19
CA GLY A 180 38.79 -9.79 -0.47
C GLY A 180 38.66 -9.67 -2.00
N ILE A 181 37.87 -10.55 -2.63
CA ILE A 181 37.55 -10.51 -4.08
C ILE A 181 36.43 -9.48 -4.33
N THR A 182 35.36 -9.54 -3.54
CA THR A 182 34.21 -8.63 -3.67
C THR A 182 34.56 -7.17 -3.38
N VAL A 183 35.57 -6.91 -2.56
CA VAL A 183 36.04 -5.54 -2.31
C VAL A 183 36.63 -4.93 -3.59
N GLU A 184 37.30 -5.69 -4.44
CA GLU A 184 37.86 -5.16 -5.69
C GLU A 184 36.78 -4.85 -6.73
N GLU A 185 35.72 -5.67 -6.80
CA GLU A 185 34.60 -5.48 -7.72
C GLU A 185 33.67 -4.32 -7.36
N TYR A 186 33.42 -4.05 -6.07
CA TYR A 186 32.46 -3.02 -5.67
C TYR A 186 33.06 -1.62 -5.55
N ASP A 187 32.36 -0.64 -6.07
CA ASP A 187 32.64 0.77 -5.78
C ASP A 187 32.27 1.09 -4.33
N PHE A 188 33.10 1.92 -3.69
CA PHE A 188 32.86 2.45 -2.35
C PHE A 188 32.59 3.94 -2.43
N TYR A 189 31.60 4.38 -1.66
CA TYR A 189 31.26 5.78 -1.47
C TYR A 189 31.75 6.24 -0.12
N LYS A 190 32.34 7.44 -0.10
CA LYS A 190 32.71 8.18 1.09
C LYS A 190 31.56 9.12 1.42
N VAL A 191 30.98 8.94 2.60
CA VAL A 191 29.85 9.76 3.08
C VAL A 191 30.12 10.27 4.49
N PRO A 192 29.59 11.42 4.92
CA PRO A 192 29.61 11.81 6.32
C PRO A 192 28.93 10.74 7.19
N PHE A 193 29.54 10.36 8.32
CA PHE A 193 29.01 9.26 9.14
C PHE A 193 27.58 9.51 9.67
N GLN A 194 27.18 10.79 9.76
CA GLN A 194 25.85 11.25 10.20
C GLN A 194 24.74 10.82 9.24
N ASP A 195 25.05 10.62 7.96
CA ASP A 195 24.09 10.18 6.96
C ASP A 195 23.92 8.64 6.97
N ALA A 196 24.87 7.91 7.58
CA ALA A 196 24.94 6.46 7.59
C ALA A 196 24.79 5.84 8.99
N LEU A 197 24.08 6.51 9.91
CA LEU A 197 24.01 6.11 11.32
C LEU A 197 23.50 4.68 11.54
N ASP A 198 22.58 4.17 10.73
CA ASP A 198 22.08 2.79 10.87
C ASP A 198 23.14 1.73 10.59
N LEU A 199 24.02 2.00 9.62
CA LEU A 199 25.14 1.12 9.29
C LEU A 199 26.25 1.25 10.34
N VAL A 200 26.48 2.46 10.84
CA VAL A 200 27.46 2.74 11.90
C VAL A 200 27.07 2.06 13.22
N ARG A 201 25.80 2.20 13.65
CA ARG A 201 25.28 1.61 14.89
C ARG A 201 25.45 0.09 14.91
N THR A 202 25.30 -0.55 13.75
CA THR A 202 25.43 -2.00 13.61
C THR A 202 26.86 -2.46 13.31
N ARG A 203 27.84 -1.52 13.26
CA ARG A 203 29.25 -1.76 12.92
C ARG A 203 29.42 -2.50 11.59
N LYS A 204 28.64 -2.09 10.59
CA LYS A 204 28.65 -2.68 9.24
C LYS A 204 29.46 -1.89 8.21
N VAL A 205 30.06 -0.77 8.61
CA VAL A 205 30.81 0.14 7.73
C VAL A 205 32.09 0.60 8.41
N TYR A 206 33.11 0.88 7.61
CA TYR A 206 34.37 1.43 8.09
C TYR A 206 34.26 2.94 8.30
N LEU A 207 34.85 3.44 9.40
CA LEU A 207 34.88 4.86 9.74
C LEU A 207 36.31 5.39 9.74
N LEU A 208 36.53 6.53 9.09
CA LEU A 208 37.80 7.25 9.12
C LEU A 208 37.58 8.75 9.01
N ALA A 209 38.16 9.52 9.95
CA ALA A 209 38.14 10.99 9.96
C ALA A 209 36.74 11.62 9.77
N GLY A 210 35.72 11.05 10.43
CA GLY A 210 34.33 11.54 10.33
C GLY A 210 33.56 11.07 9.08
N ASN A 211 34.16 10.22 8.25
CA ASN A 211 33.52 9.65 7.07
C ASN A 211 33.28 8.15 7.24
N ALA A 212 32.16 7.68 6.70
CA ALA A 212 31.82 6.28 6.53
C ALA A 212 32.08 5.83 5.09
N TYR A 213 32.65 4.64 4.95
CA TYR A 213 32.96 4.01 3.67
C TYR A 213 31.95 2.90 3.42
N ILE A 214 31.15 3.07 2.36
CA ILE A 214 29.94 2.28 2.15
C ILE A 214 29.98 1.67 0.75
N PRO A 215 29.79 0.35 0.62
CA PRO A 215 29.77 -0.29 -0.68
C PRO A 215 28.52 0.11 -1.48
N HIS A 216 28.61 0.06 -2.82
CA HIS A 216 27.51 0.48 -3.70
C HIS A 216 26.17 -0.20 -3.40
N HIS A 217 26.15 -1.46 -2.97
CA HIS A 217 24.90 -2.15 -2.65
C HIS A 217 24.20 -1.63 -1.36
N GLU A 218 24.94 -1.00 -0.44
CA GLU A 218 24.39 -0.43 0.81
C GLU A 218 23.95 1.04 0.66
N ILE A 219 24.24 1.70 -0.47
CA ILE A 219 23.79 3.09 -0.72
C ILE A 219 22.27 3.23 -0.63
N VAL A 220 21.55 2.15 -1.00
CA VAL A 220 20.09 2.06 -0.91
C VAL A 220 19.61 2.38 0.52
N THR A 221 20.34 1.90 1.54
CA THR A 221 19.99 2.08 2.95
C THR A 221 20.04 3.56 3.35
N ILE A 222 21.04 4.31 2.86
CA ILE A 222 21.18 5.75 3.12
C ILE A 222 20.04 6.52 2.46
N VAL A 223 19.77 6.24 1.19
CA VAL A 223 18.71 6.91 0.42
C VAL A 223 17.33 6.64 1.04
N LEU A 224 17.09 5.41 1.48
CA LEU A 224 15.85 5.04 2.17
C LEU A 224 15.66 5.78 3.50
N ASN A 225 16.74 6.02 4.23
CA ASN A 225 16.68 6.76 5.48
C ASN A 225 16.41 8.26 5.27
N ASP A 226 17.05 8.88 4.27
CA ASP A 226 16.73 10.25 3.87
C ASP A 226 15.26 10.36 3.42
N PHE A 227 14.77 9.39 2.63
CA PHE A 227 13.36 9.33 2.25
C PHE A 227 12.43 9.22 3.47
N ARG A 228 12.74 8.31 4.40
CA ARG A 228 11.97 8.10 5.65
C ARG A 228 11.87 9.38 6.48
N THR A 229 12.99 10.06 6.70
CA THR A 229 13.03 11.27 7.54
C THR A 229 12.26 12.42 6.90
N ARG A 230 12.41 12.64 5.59
CA ARG A 230 11.65 13.64 4.82
C ARG A 230 10.16 13.35 4.83
N LEU A 231 9.76 12.09 4.59
CA LEU A 231 8.36 11.68 4.58
C LEU A 231 7.72 11.84 5.96
N SER A 232 8.41 11.44 7.02
CA SER A 232 7.95 11.60 8.40
C SER A 232 7.72 13.07 8.75
N LYS A 233 8.69 13.94 8.41
CA LYS A 233 8.55 15.40 8.58
C LYS A 233 7.38 15.97 7.78
N ALA A 234 7.21 15.54 6.53
CA ALA A 234 6.11 15.98 5.68
C ALA A 234 4.74 15.59 6.27
N LEU A 235 4.57 14.34 6.72
CA LEU A 235 3.33 13.89 7.36
C LEU A 235 3.00 14.66 8.64
N ALA A 236 4.01 14.98 9.46
CA ALA A 236 3.81 15.80 10.65
C ALA A 236 3.34 17.22 10.30
N MET A 237 3.89 17.82 9.25
CA MET A 237 3.46 19.14 8.76
C MET A 237 2.05 19.10 8.15
N THR A 238 1.73 18.06 7.39
CA THR A 238 0.38 17.85 6.83
C THR A 238 -0.65 17.70 7.95
N ALA A 239 -0.36 16.90 8.98
CA ALA A 239 -1.27 16.70 10.11
C ALA A 239 -1.62 18.01 10.83
N ARG A 240 -0.64 18.92 10.98
CA ARG A 240 -0.88 20.25 11.59
C ARG A 240 -1.82 21.13 10.76
N SER A 241 -1.83 20.94 9.44
CA SER A 241 -2.64 21.74 8.51
C SER A 241 -3.95 21.05 8.12
N LEU A 242 -4.14 19.79 8.53
CA LEU A 242 -5.29 18.96 8.20
C LEU A 242 -6.64 19.56 8.62
N PRO A 243 -6.79 20.25 9.77
CA PRO A 243 -8.08 20.84 10.18
C PRO A 243 -8.70 21.80 9.15
N ALA A 244 -7.87 22.52 8.38
CA ALA A 244 -8.33 23.41 7.33
C ALA A 244 -8.89 22.67 6.09
N VAL A 245 -8.48 21.41 5.90
CA VAL A 245 -8.98 20.54 4.82
C VAL A 245 -10.22 19.78 5.30
N GLN A 246 -10.27 19.45 6.59
CA GLN A 246 -11.38 18.79 7.26
C GLN A 246 -12.69 19.60 7.30
N SER A 247 -12.63 20.91 7.11
CA SER A 247 -13.85 21.71 6.93
C SER A 247 -14.58 21.43 5.60
N ASP A 248 -13.93 20.77 4.63
CA ASP A 248 -14.55 20.39 3.37
C ASP A 248 -15.32 19.07 3.50
N GLU A 249 -16.65 19.13 3.40
CA GLU A 249 -17.55 17.98 3.52
C GLU A 249 -17.28 16.88 2.48
N ARG A 250 -16.66 17.21 1.34
CA ARG A 250 -16.41 16.23 0.26
C ARG A 250 -15.23 15.33 0.59
N LEU A 251 -14.23 15.84 1.30
CA LEU A 251 -12.98 15.14 1.58
C LEU A 251 -13.07 14.31 2.86
N GLN A 252 -13.85 14.76 3.84
CA GLN A 252 -14.01 14.08 5.13
C GLN A 252 -14.38 12.59 5.02
N PRO A 253 -15.50 12.20 4.35
CA PRO A 253 -15.89 10.80 4.27
C PRO A 253 -14.83 9.96 3.55
N LEU A 254 -14.20 10.51 2.52
CA LEU A 254 -13.17 9.81 1.78
C LEU A 254 -11.92 9.55 2.63
N LEU A 255 -11.44 10.56 3.38
CA LEU A 255 -10.28 10.42 4.26
C LEU A 255 -10.54 9.48 5.44
N SER A 256 -11.75 9.49 6.01
CA SER A 256 -12.13 8.57 7.09
C SER A 256 -12.32 7.14 6.60
N HIS A 257 -12.86 6.96 5.39
CA HIS A 257 -13.07 5.63 4.85
C HIS A 257 -11.78 5.00 4.36
N LEU A 258 -10.83 5.74 3.78
CA LEU A 258 -9.58 5.18 3.24
C LEU A 258 -8.76 4.40 4.29
N SER A 259 -8.72 4.84 5.55
CA SER A 259 -7.98 4.13 6.61
C SER A 259 -8.64 2.82 7.06
N HIS A 260 -9.96 2.70 6.88
CA HIS A 260 -10.75 1.54 7.28
C HIS A 260 -11.29 0.72 6.09
N ALA A 261 -11.08 1.20 4.86
CA ALA A 261 -11.60 0.59 3.66
C ALA A 261 -11.01 -0.80 3.48
N TYR A 262 -11.89 -1.78 3.32
CA TYR A 262 -11.49 -3.10 2.87
C TYR A 262 -11.22 -3.03 1.37
N VAL A 263 -9.95 -3.10 1.01
CA VAL A 263 -9.45 -2.96 -0.36
C VAL A 263 -9.22 -4.33 -1.03
N GLY A 264 -9.52 -5.41 -0.30
CA GLY A 264 -9.46 -6.78 -0.80
C GLY A 264 -10.55 -7.11 -1.82
N GLN A 265 -10.63 -8.37 -2.22
CA GLN A 265 -11.65 -8.83 -3.16
C GLN A 265 -13.04 -8.59 -2.58
N ASP A 266 -13.85 -7.81 -3.29
CA ASP A 266 -15.24 -7.59 -2.92
C ASP A 266 -16.07 -8.84 -3.28
N TYR A 267 -16.29 -9.70 -2.28
CA TYR A 267 -17.10 -10.91 -2.42
C TYR A 267 -18.61 -10.63 -2.39
N SER A 268 -19.03 -9.35 -2.33
CA SER A 268 -20.45 -8.97 -2.41
C SER A 268 -21.02 -9.14 -3.83
N ILE A 269 -20.17 -9.11 -4.86
CA ILE A 269 -20.57 -9.28 -6.25
C ILE A 269 -20.81 -10.78 -6.48
N GLN A 270 -22.08 -11.13 -6.73
CA GLN A 270 -22.56 -12.48 -7.05
C GLN A 270 -21.91 -13.03 -8.34
N LYS A 271 -20.64 -13.44 -8.29
CA LYS A 271 -20.02 -14.19 -9.38
C LYS A 271 -20.37 -15.66 -9.20
N ASN A 272 -21.31 -16.13 -10.03
CA ASN A 272 -21.68 -17.53 -10.22
C ASN A 272 -21.86 -18.31 -8.91
N MET A 273 -22.95 -18.03 -8.19
CA MET A 273 -23.36 -18.85 -7.04
C MET A 273 -23.81 -20.23 -7.53
N GLY A 274 -23.04 -21.27 -7.20
CA GLY A 274 -23.58 -22.62 -7.13
C GLY A 274 -24.71 -22.65 -6.09
N LYS A 275 -25.83 -23.29 -6.41
CA LYS A 275 -26.93 -23.45 -5.45
C LYS A 275 -26.49 -24.43 -4.36
N ILE A 276 -26.30 -23.95 -3.13
CA ILE A 276 -26.03 -24.80 -1.97
C ILE A 276 -27.37 -25.22 -1.37
N SER A 277 -27.55 -26.51 -1.11
CA SER A 277 -28.73 -27.00 -0.38
C SER A 277 -28.53 -26.89 1.13
N LEU A 278 -29.63 -26.76 1.87
CA LEU A 278 -29.61 -26.60 3.33
C LEU A 278 -28.90 -27.76 4.05
N GLU A 279 -29.01 -28.97 3.49
CA GLU A 279 -28.41 -30.21 4.00
C GLU A 279 -26.88 -30.24 3.84
N GLN A 280 -26.35 -29.52 2.85
CA GLN A 280 -24.90 -29.47 2.59
C GLN A 280 -24.15 -28.56 3.55
N ILE A 281 -24.85 -27.65 4.25
CA ILE A 281 -24.23 -26.63 5.11
C ILE A 281 -23.36 -27.28 6.19
N ASP A 282 -23.82 -28.33 6.84
CA ASP A 282 -23.08 -28.99 7.92
C ASP A 282 -21.78 -29.63 7.40
N ALA A 283 -21.85 -30.30 6.23
CA ALA A 283 -20.68 -30.90 5.59
C ALA A 283 -19.67 -29.83 5.10
N LEU A 284 -20.17 -28.71 4.57
CA LEU A 284 -19.35 -27.59 4.10
C LEU A 284 -18.73 -26.80 5.27
N SER A 285 -19.37 -26.78 6.44
CA SER A 285 -18.87 -26.09 7.62
C SER A 285 -17.49 -26.59 8.06
N GLY A 286 -17.25 -27.89 7.93
CA GLY A 286 -15.99 -28.52 8.33
C GLY A 286 -14.88 -28.40 7.29
N LYS A 287 -15.23 -28.39 6.00
CA LYS A 287 -14.29 -28.48 4.88
C LYS A 287 -13.98 -27.15 4.20
N SER A 288 -14.97 -26.26 4.14
CA SER A 288 -14.92 -25.08 3.26
C SER A 288 -15.09 -23.76 4.01
N PHE A 289 -15.75 -23.75 5.18
CA PHE A 289 -15.97 -22.49 5.89
C PHE A 289 -14.67 -21.98 6.52
N PRO A 290 -14.41 -20.66 6.45
CA PRO A 290 -13.32 -20.06 7.21
C PRO A 290 -13.60 -20.23 8.71
N LEU A 291 -12.53 -20.19 9.53
CA LEU A 291 -12.60 -20.48 10.96
C LEU A 291 -13.66 -19.66 11.71
N CYS A 292 -13.84 -18.38 11.35
CA CYS A 292 -14.86 -17.51 11.93
C CYS A 292 -16.29 -18.04 11.71
N MET A 293 -16.61 -18.45 10.48
CA MET A 293 -17.93 -18.99 10.13
C MET A 293 -18.12 -20.41 10.65
N ARG A 294 -17.06 -21.22 10.67
CA ARG A 294 -17.07 -22.54 11.30
C ARG A 294 -17.35 -22.45 12.80
N HIS A 295 -16.77 -21.46 13.49
CA HIS A 295 -17.05 -21.20 14.90
C HIS A 295 -18.51 -20.79 15.12
N LEU A 296 -19.03 -19.86 14.32
CA LEU A 296 -20.43 -19.44 14.40
C LEU A 296 -21.40 -20.59 14.09
N HIS A 297 -21.09 -21.40 13.08
CA HIS A 297 -21.87 -22.58 12.73
C HIS A 297 -21.89 -23.59 13.89
N LYS A 298 -20.73 -23.91 14.46
CA LYS A 298 -20.62 -24.80 15.62
C LYS A 298 -21.39 -24.25 16.83
N ALA A 299 -21.19 -22.98 17.17
CA ALA A 299 -21.87 -22.34 18.28
C ALA A 299 -23.39 -22.31 18.11
N LEU A 300 -23.87 -22.12 16.87
CA LEU A 300 -25.29 -22.18 16.54
C LEU A 300 -25.84 -23.61 16.72
N ARG A 301 -25.14 -24.63 16.22
CA ARG A 301 -25.55 -26.05 16.36
C ARG A 301 -25.50 -26.56 17.80
N GLU A 302 -24.58 -26.07 18.63
CA GLU A 302 -24.43 -26.48 20.03
C GLU A 302 -25.42 -25.77 20.96
N ASN A 303 -25.61 -24.46 20.77
CA ASN A 303 -26.42 -23.65 21.69
C ASN A 303 -27.84 -23.40 21.17
N HIS A 304 -28.13 -23.76 19.92
CA HIS A 304 -29.37 -23.46 19.21
C HIS A 304 -29.72 -21.97 19.26
N HIS A 305 -28.70 -21.12 19.34
CA HIS A 305 -28.81 -19.68 19.50
C HIS A 305 -27.51 -18.97 19.10
N LEU A 306 -27.64 -17.79 18.51
CA LEU A 306 -26.54 -16.86 18.29
C LEU A 306 -26.94 -15.45 18.74
N ARG A 307 -26.00 -14.69 19.31
CA ARG A 307 -26.19 -13.27 19.63
C ARG A 307 -26.40 -12.44 18.36
N HIS A 308 -26.99 -11.25 18.48
CA HIS A 308 -27.35 -10.37 17.36
C HIS A 308 -26.22 -10.20 16.32
N GLY A 309 -25.01 -9.82 16.74
CA GLY A 309 -23.87 -9.66 15.83
C GLY A 309 -23.46 -10.96 15.11
N GLY A 310 -23.56 -12.10 15.79
CA GLY A 310 -23.31 -13.42 15.20
C GLY A 310 -24.36 -13.81 14.17
N ARG A 311 -25.64 -13.49 14.42
CA ARG A 311 -26.74 -13.71 13.46
C ARG A 311 -26.55 -12.88 12.20
N MET A 312 -26.18 -11.60 12.36
CA MET A 312 -25.90 -10.69 11.25
C MET A 312 -24.72 -11.18 10.40
N GLN A 313 -23.59 -11.47 11.04
CA GLN A 313 -22.37 -11.93 10.37
C GLN A 313 -22.59 -13.25 9.64
N TYR A 314 -23.16 -14.25 10.32
CA TYR A 314 -23.38 -15.57 9.74
C TYR A 314 -24.49 -15.57 8.69
N GLY A 315 -25.56 -14.79 8.90
CA GLY A 315 -26.65 -14.64 7.93
C GLY A 315 -26.20 -14.01 6.62
N LEU A 316 -25.41 -12.94 6.67
CA LEU A 316 -24.82 -12.31 5.47
C LEU A 316 -23.86 -13.26 4.75
N PHE A 317 -23.07 -14.05 5.49
CA PHE A 317 -22.21 -15.07 4.90
C PHE A 317 -23.02 -16.17 4.20
N LEU A 318 -24.09 -16.68 4.82
CA LEU A 318 -24.98 -17.68 4.23
C LEU A 318 -25.64 -17.16 2.94
N LYS A 319 -26.06 -15.88 2.93
CA LYS A 319 -26.52 -15.21 1.70
C LYS A 319 -25.42 -15.17 0.65
N GLY A 320 -24.20 -14.79 1.03
CA GLY A 320 -23.05 -14.68 0.12
C GLY A 320 -22.62 -15.99 -0.53
N ILE A 321 -22.78 -17.12 0.16
CA ILE A 321 -22.51 -18.45 -0.42
C ILE A 321 -23.68 -19.01 -1.25
N GLY A 322 -24.80 -18.28 -1.35
CA GLY A 322 -25.91 -18.61 -2.25
C GLY A 322 -27.14 -19.24 -1.61
N LEU A 323 -27.32 -19.12 -0.29
CA LEU A 323 -28.55 -19.57 0.38
C LEU A 323 -29.72 -18.64 0.02
N THR A 324 -30.84 -19.20 -0.42
CA THR A 324 -32.04 -18.40 -0.73
C THR A 324 -32.70 -17.87 0.54
N LEU A 325 -33.55 -16.85 0.41
CA LEU A 325 -34.31 -16.31 1.53
C LEU A 325 -35.14 -17.41 2.22
N ASP A 326 -35.86 -18.23 1.44
CA ASP A 326 -36.69 -19.31 1.97
C ASP A 326 -35.86 -20.35 2.73
N GLN A 327 -34.71 -20.74 2.17
CA GLN A 327 -33.79 -21.68 2.82
C GLN A 327 -33.19 -21.07 4.09
N ALA A 328 -32.84 -19.79 4.08
CA ALA A 328 -32.33 -19.10 5.26
C ALA A 328 -33.40 -19.07 6.37
N LEU A 329 -34.65 -18.75 6.04
CA LEU A 329 -35.76 -18.75 7.00
C LEU A 329 -36.00 -20.16 7.57
N GLN A 330 -36.01 -21.18 6.73
CA GLN A 330 -36.12 -22.57 7.18
C GLN A 330 -34.96 -22.96 8.10
N PHE A 331 -33.73 -22.60 7.74
CA PHE A 331 -32.53 -22.88 8.51
C PHE A 331 -32.63 -22.28 9.91
N TRP A 332 -32.86 -20.98 10.02
CA TRP A 332 -32.95 -20.29 11.31
C TRP A 332 -34.14 -20.75 12.16
N ARG A 333 -35.31 -20.98 11.53
CA ARG A 333 -36.49 -21.50 12.23
C ARG A 333 -36.24 -22.88 12.80
N SER A 334 -35.69 -23.80 11.99
CA SER A 334 -35.43 -25.17 12.43
C SER A 334 -34.41 -25.26 13.57
N GLU A 335 -33.50 -24.28 13.64
CA GLU A 335 -32.45 -24.27 14.65
C GLU A 335 -32.90 -23.59 15.94
N PHE A 336 -33.63 -22.47 15.88
CA PHE A 336 -34.12 -21.78 17.09
C PHE A 336 -35.25 -22.52 17.80
N VAL A 337 -36.04 -23.33 17.09
CA VAL A 337 -37.07 -24.19 17.70
C VAL A 337 -36.44 -25.25 18.63
N LYS A 338 -35.17 -25.62 18.44
CA LYS A 338 -34.45 -26.55 19.32
C LYS A 338 -33.88 -25.85 20.57
N GLY A 339 -33.86 -24.52 20.59
CA GLY A 339 -33.35 -23.72 21.70
C GLY A 339 -34.35 -23.61 22.85
N LYS A 340 -33.86 -23.22 24.03
CA LYS A 340 -34.67 -23.02 25.24
C LYS A 340 -35.34 -21.64 25.32
N VAL A 341 -35.19 -20.80 24.30
CA VAL A 341 -35.64 -19.41 24.29
C VAL A 341 -36.82 -19.28 23.33
N ASP A 342 -37.73 -18.35 23.66
CA ASP A 342 -38.95 -18.04 22.89
C ASP A 342 -38.63 -17.79 21.39
N ALA A 343 -38.93 -18.80 20.57
CA ALA A 343 -38.48 -18.88 19.18
C ALA A 343 -39.03 -17.75 18.32
N ASP A 344 -40.23 -17.25 18.65
CA ASP A 344 -40.92 -16.22 17.87
C ASP A 344 -40.23 -14.85 17.97
N LYS A 345 -39.70 -14.48 19.14
CA LYS A 345 -38.94 -13.23 19.30
C LYS A 345 -37.59 -13.26 18.58
N GLN A 346 -36.87 -14.38 18.65
CA GLN A 346 -35.58 -14.52 17.97
C GLN A 346 -35.72 -14.61 16.45
N PHE A 347 -36.79 -15.25 15.98
CA PHE A 347 -37.09 -15.37 14.57
C PHE A 347 -37.51 -14.02 13.98
N PHE A 348 -38.27 -13.18 14.70
CA PHE A 348 -38.70 -11.87 14.22
C PHE A 348 -37.51 -10.93 13.95
N ASP A 349 -36.50 -10.91 14.84
CA ASP A 349 -35.26 -10.14 14.65
C ASP A 349 -34.49 -10.58 13.40
N VAL A 350 -34.41 -11.89 13.17
CA VAL A 350 -33.72 -12.45 12.00
C VAL A 350 -34.53 -12.25 10.72
N LEU A 351 -35.85 -12.38 10.78
CA LEU A 351 -36.76 -12.13 9.67
C LEU A 351 -36.68 -10.67 9.22
N LEU A 352 -36.74 -9.72 10.15
CA LEU A 352 -36.64 -8.29 9.84
C LEU A 352 -35.28 -7.96 9.20
N PHE A 353 -34.19 -8.52 9.71
CA PHE A 353 -32.85 -8.35 9.14
C PHE A 353 -32.69 -9.01 7.77
N LEU A 354 -33.17 -10.24 7.59
CA LEU A 354 -33.11 -10.94 6.30
C LEU A 354 -33.96 -10.24 5.25
N LEU A 355 -35.16 -9.76 5.60
CA LEU A 355 -35.98 -8.97 4.70
C LEU A 355 -35.29 -7.67 4.30
N LEU A 356 -34.74 -6.92 5.25
CA LEU A 356 -34.00 -5.69 4.94
C LEU A 356 -32.75 -5.95 4.08
N SER A 357 -31.98 -7.00 4.39
CA SER A 357 -30.74 -7.31 3.67
C SER A 357 -30.96 -7.97 2.31
N PHE A 358 -32.08 -8.68 2.09
CA PHE A 358 -32.45 -9.21 0.76
C PHE A 358 -33.20 -8.19 -0.09
N SER A 359 -33.93 -7.23 0.49
CA SER A 359 -34.67 -6.19 -0.24
C SER A 359 -33.82 -4.96 -0.63
N PHE A 360 -32.80 -4.58 0.13
CA PHE A 360 -31.98 -3.37 -0.14
C PHE A 360 -30.81 -3.57 -1.12
N PHE A 361 -30.64 -4.76 -1.69
CA PHE A 361 -29.58 -5.06 -2.67
C PHE A 361 -30.18 -5.64 -3.96
N ILE A 362 -31.20 -4.95 -4.50
CA ILE A 362 -31.53 -5.03 -5.92
C ILE A 362 -30.70 -3.91 -6.57
N PRO A 363 -29.72 -4.21 -7.43
CA PRO A 363 -28.96 -3.17 -8.10
C PRO A 363 -29.89 -2.40 -9.03
N GLN A 364 -29.96 -1.08 -8.87
CA GLN A 364 -30.22 -0.17 -9.98
C GLN A 364 -28.90 0.12 -10.69
#